data_AF-A0A836TIN0-F1
#
_entry.id   AF-A0A836TIN0-F1
#
_cell.length_a   1.000
_cell.length_b   1.000
_cell.length_c   1.000
_cell.angle_alpha   90.00
_cell.angle_beta   90.00
_cell.angle_gamma   90.00
#
_symmetry.space_group_name_H-M   'P 1'
#
loop_
_entity.id
_entity.type
_entity.pdbx_description
1 polymer ?
#
loop_
_entity_poly.entity_id
_entity_poly.type
_entity_poly.pdbx_seq_one_letter_code
_entity_poly.pdbx_strand_id
1 'polypeptide(L)'
;MVKRRYVDFDMNKLFEVYFYNDDPPYEDFEKQICPWLEEHVAEYDLVVTPDFGNGFLTQRMVKILCDNAKFLAVNTQLNSGNRGYHVINRYSRADFISINEPEIRLATHNRHDSLEIIMEKVAKNLQAKWIAVTRGTEGAIIMNCVDGKFFKVPSLTTKVVDRIGAGDTFLSLTSLCLKSDLSAEVA
;
A
#
# COMPACT_ATOMS: atom_id res chain seq x y z
N MET A 1 16.99 10.21 7.13
CA MET A 1 17.14 8.74 7.30
C MET A 1 18.44 8.30 6.65
N VAL A 2 19.27 7.53 7.36
CA VAL A 2 20.47 6.89 6.79
C VAL A 2 20.31 5.37 6.89
N LYS A 3 20.46 4.69 5.76
CA LYS A 3 20.39 3.23 5.68
C LYS A 3 21.80 2.67 5.53
N ARG A 4 22.26 1.89 6.52
CA ARG A 4 23.54 1.18 6.45
C ARG A 4 23.29 -0.29 6.13
N ARG A 5 23.90 -0.78 5.04
CA ARG A 5 23.83 -2.19 4.64
C ARG A 5 25.16 -2.87 4.95
N TYR A 6 25.09 -4.03 5.58
CA TYR A 6 26.23 -4.91 5.78
C TYR A 6 26.14 -6.00 4.73
N VAL A 7 27.18 -6.11 3.92
CA VAL A 7 27.26 -7.03 2.78
C VAL A 7 28.48 -7.93 2.92
N ASP A 8 28.43 -9.12 2.33
CA ASP A 8 29.62 -9.97 2.19
C ASP A 8 30.56 -9.47 1.08
N PHE A 9 31.64 -10.21 0.82
CA PHE A 9 32.60 -9.87 -0.24
C PHE A 9 31.99 -9.86 -1.65
N ASP A 10 30.89 -10.60 -1.85
CA ASP A 10 30.16 -10.70 -3.11
C ASP A 10 29.01 -9.67 -3.20
N MET A 11 28.96 -8.69 -2.28
CA MET A 11 27.92 -7.68 -2.16
C MET A 11 26.51 -8.22 -1.83
N ASN A 12 26.41 -9.47 -1.38
CA ASN A 12 25.14 -10.02 -0.89
C ASN A 12 24.79 -9.38 0.46
N LYS A 13 23.53 -8.96 0.60
CA LYS A 13 23.06 -8.33 1.84
C LYS A 13 22.96 -9.35 2.99
N LEU A 14 23.75 -9.14 4.04
CA LEU A 14 23.66 -9.88 5.30
C LEU A 14 22.54 -9.31 6.17
N PHE A 15 22.67 -8.04 6.55
CA PHE A 15 21.65 -7.30 7.30
C PHE A 15 21.78 -5.79 7.04
N GLU A 16 20.83 -5.02 7.54
CA GLU A 16 20.79 -3.58 7.40
C GLU A 16 20.33 -2.92 8.70
N VAL A 17 20.90 -1.76 9.02
CA VAL A 17 20.55 -0.94 10.18
C VAL A 17 20.01 0.39 9.67
N TYR A 18 18.86 0.78 10.20
CA TYR A 18 18.23 2.07 9.92
C TYR A 18 18.57 3.06 11.02
N PHE A 19 19.17 4.17 10.63
CA PHE A 19 19.32 5.34 11.47
C PHE A 19 18.24 6.34 11.04
N TYR A 20 17.15 6.37 11.80
CA TYR A 20 16.04 7.28 11.56
C TYR A 20 15.61 7.90 12.89
N ASN A 21 15.11 9.14 12.83
CA ASN A 21 14.38 9.71 13.95
C ASN A 21 12.93 9.21 13.82
N ASP A 22 12.48 8.47 14.83
CA ASP A 22 11.13 7.92 14.93
C ASP A 22 10.17 8.83 15.71
N ASP A 23 10.65 10.01 16.12
CA ASP A 23 9.80 11.03 16.72
C ASP A 23 8.60 11.33 15.80
N PRO A 24 7.40 11.50 16.39
CA PRO A 24 6.24 12.00 15.65
C PRO A 24 6.60 13.28 14.89
N PRO A 25 5.99 13.53 13.72
CA PRO A 25 6.22 14.78 13.02
C PRO A 25 5.90 15.96 13.94
N TYR A 26 6.68 17.02 13.81
CA TYR A 26 6.52 18.23 14.60
C TYR A 26 5.07 18.71 14.57
N GLU A 27 4.52 19.08 15.73
CA GLU A 27 3.13 19.53 15.87
C GLU A 27 2.78 20.67 14.88
N ASP A 28 3.75 21.50 14.55
CA ASP A 28 3.62 22.58 13.56
C ASP A 28 3.43 22.09 12.13
N PHE A 29 3.94 20.91 11.78
CA PHE A 29 3.75 20.29 10.47
C PHE A 29 2.29 19.84 10.28
N GLU A 30 1.71 19.17 11.27
CA GLU A 30 0.29 18.78 11.21
C GLU A 30 -0.64 20.00 11.12
N LYS A 31 -0.34 21.08 11.86
CA LYS A 31 -1.11 22.33 11.85
C LYS A 31 -1.16 23.01 10.48
N GLN A 32 -0.16 22.77 9.63
CA GLN A 32 -0.12 23.32 8.28
C GLN A 32 -0.79 22.39 7.25
N ILE A 33 -0.50 21.09 7.33
CA ILE A 33 -0.95 20.13 6.30
C ILE A 33 -2.40 19.69 6.49
N CYS A 34 -2.86 19.50 7.73
CA CYS A 34 -4.24 19.02 7.96
C CYS A 34 -5.31 19.99 7.43
N PRO A 35 -5.24 21.32 7.67
CA PRO A 35 -6.20 22.26 7.08
C PRO A 35 -6.18 22.23 5.55
N TRP A 36 -5.00 22.14 4.94
CA TRP A 36 -4.89 22.06 3.48
C TRP A 36 -5.55 20.79 2.93
N LEU A 37 -5.32 19.63 3.58
CA LEU A 37 -5.98 18.37 3.20
C LEU A 37 -7.50 18.45 3.39
N GLU A 38 -7.98 19.02 4.49
CA GLU A 38 -9.41 19.19 4.76
C GLU A 38 -10.10 20.05 3.69
N GLU A 39 -9.41 21.07 3.16
CA GLU A 39 -9.92 21.96 2.11
C GLU A 39 -9.87 21.32 0.71
N HIS A 40 -8.79 20.64 0.34
CA HIS A 40 -8.52 20.30 -1.06
C HIS A 40 -8.77 18.82 -1.43
N VAL A 41 -8.76 17.88 -0.49
CA VAL A 41 -8.82 16.43 -0.81
C VAL A 41 -10.08 16.06 -1.60
N ALA A 42 -11.21 16.71 -1.30
CA ALA A 42 -12.49 16.44 -1.97
C ALA A 42 -12.53 16.95 -3.42
N GLU A 43 -11.61 17.83 -3.82
CA GLU A 43 -11.54 18.35 -5.19
C GLU A 43 -11.04 17.28 -6.17
N TYR A 44 -10.15 16.39 -5.71
CA TYR A 44 -9.51 15.38 -6.55
C TYR A 44 -10.40 14.13 -6.75
N ASP A 45 -10.41 13.62 -7.98
CA ASP A 45 -11.15 12.39 -8.32
C ASP A 45 -10.44 11.12 -7.85
N LEU A 46 -9.12 11.18 -7.67
CA LEU A 46 -8.26 10.09 -7.21
C LEU A 46 -7.22 10.63 -6.24
N VAL A 47 -7.13 10.00 -5.07
CA VAL A 47 -6.08 10.24 -4.08
C VAL A 47 -5.26 8.97 -3.93
N VAL A 48 -3.98 9.05 -4.26
CA VAL A 48 -3.03 7.93 -4.17
C VAL A 48 -2.13 8.12 -2.96
N THR A 49 -2.14 7.13 -2.06
CA THR A 49 -1.48 7.20 -0.75
C THR A 49 -0.47 6.06 -0.59
N PRO A 50 0.77 6.23 -1.09
CA PRO A 50 1.87 5.33 -0.78
C PRO A 50 2.38 5.62 0.64
N ASP A 51 1.97 4.79 1.59
CA ASP A 51 2.24 4.94 3.01
C ASP A 51 3.39 4.04 3.47
N PHE A 52 4.57 4.64 3.58
CA PHE A 52 5.81 3.97 3.96
C PHE A 52 5.97 3.76 5.48
N GLY A 53 5.02 4.22 6.30
CA GLY A 53 5.07 4.03 7.76
C GLY A 53 6.30 4.63 8.43
N ASN A 54 6.79 5.77 7.94
CA ASN A 54 7.96 6.48 8.45
C ASN A 54 7.60 7.72 9.30
N GLY A 55 6.33 7.87 9.68
CA GLY A 55 5.84 8.98 10.49
C GLY A 55 5.26 10.17 9.71
N PHE A 56 5.44 10.25 8.38
CA PHE A 56 4.90 11.37 7.60
C PHE A 56 3.35 11.41 7.60
N LEU A 57 2.71 10.29 7.28
CA LEU A 57 1.25 10.17 7.30
C LEU A 57 0.80 9.87 8.72
N THR A 58 0.30 10.91 9.39
CA THR A 58 -0.21 10.80 10.76
C THR A 58 -1.63 10.24 10.79
N GLN A 59 -2.10 9.82 11.96
CA GLN A 59 -3.45 9.28 12.09
C GLN A 59 -4.53 10.32 11.76
N ARG A 60 -4.27 11.61 12.05
CA ARG A 60 -5.18 12.69 11.68
C ARG A 60 -5.26 12.86 10.17
N MET A 61 -4.12 12.85 9.47
CA MET A 61 -4.09 12.90 8.01
C MET A 61 -4.82 11.70 7.39
N VAL A 62 -4.54 10.48 7.86
CA VAL A 62 -5.25 9.26 7.41
C VAL A 62 -6.76 9.41 7.59
N LYS A 63 -7.22 9.96 8.72
CA LYS A 63 -8.64 10.23 8.94
C LYS A 63 -9.20 11.21 7.92
N ILE A 64 -8.53 12.32 7.66
CA ILE A 64 -8.97 13.32 6.65
C ILE A 64 -9.07 12.68 5.27
N LEU A 65 -8.08 11.88 4.87
CA LEU A 65 -8.10 11.17 3.58
C LEU A 65 -9.28 10.19 3.49
N CYS A 66 -9.50 9.38 4.54
CA CYS A 66 -10.64 8.48 4.62
C CYS A 66 -11.99 9.21 4.65
N ASP A 67 -12.08 10.41 5.21
CA ASP A 67 -13.35 11.12 5.30
C ASP A 67 -13.69 11.84 3.97
N ASN A 68 -12.69 12.37 3.26
CA ASN A 68 -12.92 13.34 2.17
C ASN A 68 -12.59 12.84 0.76
N ALA A 69 -11.73 11.82 0.59
CA ALA A 69 -11.30 11.41 -0.75
C ALA A 69 -12.44 10.73 -1.53
N LYS A 70 -12.77 11.22 -2.73
CA LYS A 70 -13.79 10.58 -3.60
C LYS A 70 -13.44 9.13 -3.96
N PHE A 71 -12.16 8.87 -4.20
CA PHE A 71 -11.59 7.54 -4.39
C PHE A 71 -10.20 7.48 -3.78
N LEU A 72 -10.02 6.59 -2.81
CA LEU A 72 -8.77 6.46 -2.05
C LEU A 72 -8.04 5.17 -2.44
N ALA A 73 -6.86 5.31 -3.04
CA ALA A 73 -5.97 4.21 -3.37
C ALA A 73 -4.82 4.16 -2.35
N VAL A 74 -4.65 3.05 -1.65
CA VAL A 74 -3.69 2.94 -0.55
C VAL A 74 -2.73 1.78 -0.75
N ASN A 75 -1.46 2.03 -0.45
CA ASN A 75 -0.45 1.00 -0.26
C ASN A 75 0.24 1.25 1.10
N THR A 76 0.19 0.29 2.01
CA THR A 76 0.99 0.33 3.24
C THR A 76 2.20 -0.57 3.09
N GLN A 77 3.35 0.03 2.80
CA GLN A 77 4.58 -0.75 2.57
C GLN A 77 5.23 -1.18 3.87
N LEU A 78 5.64 -2.45 3.91
CA LEU A 78 6.52 -2.95 4.96
C LEU A 78 8.00 -2.78 4.60
N ASN A 79 8.76 -2.25 5.54
CA ASN A 79 10.21 -2.18 5.50
C ASN A 79 10.79 -2.65 6.84
N SER A 80 12.11 -2.80 6.92
CA SER A 80 12.75 -3.33 8.14
C SER A 80 12.60 -2.39 9.35
N GLY A 81 12.33 -1.10 9.12
CA GLY A 81 12.08 -0.12 10.17
C GLY A 81 10.69 -0.25 10.79
N ASN A 82 9.67 -0.51 9.95
CA ASN A 82 8.25 -0.52 10.35
C ASN A 82 7.62 -1.90 10.55
N ARG A 83 8.44 -2.96 10.44
CA ARG A 83 7.99 -4.34 10.45
C ARG A 83 7.31 -4.68 11.78
N GLY A 84 6.05 -5.09 11.69
CA GLY A 84 5.27 -5.58 12.83
C GLY A 84 4.23 -4.61 13.39
N TYR A 85 4.23 -3.34 12.95
CA TYR A 85 3.29 -2.33 13.46
C TYR A 85 2.64 -1.46 12.38
N HIS A 86 3.22 -1.37 11.18
CA HIS A 86 2.60 -0.63 10.07
C HIS A 86 1.81 -1.55 9.14
N VAL A 87 0.48 -1.46 9.20
CA VAL A 87 -0.44 -2.31 8.40
C VAL A 87 -1.62 -1.50 7.87
N ILE A 88 -2.23 -2.01 6.81
CA ILE A 88 -3.37 -1.37 6.11
C ILE A 88 -4.56 -1.06 7.03
N ASN A 89 -4.72 -1.80 8.13
CA ASN A 89 -5.81 -1.65 9.10
C ASN A 89 -5.81 -0.30 9.83
N ARG A 90 -4.78 0.54 9.69
CA ARG A 90 -4.77 1.91 10.20
C ARG A 90 -5.76 2.83 9.47
N TYR A 91 -6.14 2.46 8.25
CA TYR A 91 -7.18 3.11 7.46
C TYR A 91 -8.54 2.55 7.86
N SER A 92 -9.56 3.39 7.94
CA SER A 92 -10.95 2.96 8.16
C SER A 92 -11.64 2.54 6.86
N ARG A 93 -11.16 3.04 5.71
CA ARG A 93 -11.57 2.59 4.38
C ARG A 93 -10.45 2.79 3.35
N ALA A 94 -10.57 2.11 2.22
CA ALA A 94 -9.84 2.41 0.99
C ALA A 94 -10.63 1.88 -0.20
N ASP A 95 -10.83 2.66 -1.27
CA ASP A 95 -11.52 2.17 -2.47
C ASP A 95 -10.69 1.15 -3.24
N PHE A 96 -9.38 1.37 -3.28
CA PHE A 96 -8.41 0.43 -3.84
C PHE A 96 -7.26 0.19 -2.86
N ILE A 97 -6.94 -1.08 -2.62
CA ILE A 97 -5.80 -1.50 -1.81
C ILE A 97 -4.79 -2.19 -2.73
N SER A 98 -3.54 -1.73 -2.72
CA SER A 98 -2.44 -2.41 -3.42
C SER A 98 -1.34 -2.71 -2.43
N ILE A 99 -1.12 -3.99 -2.13
CA ILE A 99 -0.10 -4.45 -1.18
C ILE A 99 0.51 -5.77 -1.67
N ASN A 100 1.61 -6.20 -1.08
CA ASN A 100 2.19 -7.51 -1.36
C ASN A 100 1.66 -8.59 -0.41
N GLU A 101 1.93 -9.85 -0.74
CA GLU A 101 1.50 -10.98 0.08
C GLU A 101 2.01 -10.94 1.54
N PRO A 102 3.31 -10.67 1.82
CA PRO A 102 3.77 -10.49 3.20
C PRO A 102 3.02 -9.40 3.98
N GLU A 103 2.70 -8.28 3.35
CA GLU A 103 1.95 -7.15 3.94
C GLU A 103 0.53 -7.56 4.34
N ILE A 104 -0.23 -8.18 3.43
CA ILE A 104 -1.62 -8.56 3.74
C ILE A 104 -1.70 -9.69 4.78
N ARG A 105 -0.72 -10.59 4.79
CA ARG A 105 -0.62 -11.64 5.82
C ARG A 105 -0.29 -11.06 7.19
N LEU A 106 0.56 -10.03 7.25
CA LEU A 106 0.82 -9.32 8.50
C LEU A 106 -0.44 -8.62 9.01
N ALA A 107 -1.15 -7.93 8.13
CA ALA A 107 -2.40 -7.21 8.44
C ALA A 107 -3.52 -8.09 9.00
N THR A 108 -3.48 -9.40 8.69
CA THR A 108 -4.49 -10.38 9.13
C THR A 108 -3.99 -11.34 10.20
N HIS A 109 -2.70 -11.27 10.56
CA HIS A 109 -2.00 -12.27 11.36
C HIS A 109 -2.23 -13.71 10.86
N ASN A 110 -2.29 -13.88 9.53
CA ASN A 110 -2.68 -15.14 8.90
C ASN A 110 -1.62 -15.64 7.90
N ARG A 111 -1.03 -16.80 8.23
CA ARG A 111 0.04 -17.41 7.43
C ARG A 111 -0.43 -18.48 6.46
N HIS A 112 -1.61 -19.08 6.69
CA HIS A 112 -1.94 -20.38 6.12
C HIS A 112 -3.14 -20.36 5.18
N ASP A 113 -4.09 -19.47 5.41
CA ASP A 113 -5.28 -19.40 4.56
C ASP A 113 -4.90 -18.97 3.15
N SER A 114 -5.76 -19.34 2.20
CA SER A 114 -5.65 -18.90 0.81
C SER A 114 -5.70 -17.38 0.73
N LEU A 115 -4.99 -16.83 -0.26
CA LEU A 115 -4.97 -15.39 -0.45
C LEU A 115 -6.38 -14.85 -0.74
N GLU A 116 -7.21 -15.60 -1.45
CA GLU A 116 -8.59 -15.24 -1.74
C GLU A 116 -9.39 -14.96 -0.45
N ILE A 117 -9.31 -15.85 0.56
CA ILE A 117 -9.99 -15.65 1.86
C ILE A 117 -9.43 -14.43 2.60
N ILE A 118 -8.11 -14.26 2.58
CA ILE A 118 -7.44 -13.13 3.23
C ILE A 118 -7.85 -11.81 2.57
N MET A 119 -7.91 -11.77 1.24
CA MET A 119 -8.32 -10.61 0.45
C MET A 119 -9.77 -10.23 0.74
N GLU A 120 -10.69 -11.19 0.77
CA GLU A 120 -12.10 -10.97 1.14
C GLU A 120 -12.24 -10.35 2.54
N LYS A 121 -11.50 -10.88 3.52
CA LYS A 121 -11.53 -10.37 4.90
C LYS A 121 -11.03 -8.93 4.98
N VAL A 122 -9.92 -8.62 4.32
CA VAL A 122 -9.33 -7.27 4.31
C VAL A 122 -10.24 -6.30 3.57
N ALA A 123 -10.75 -6.69 2.40
CA ALA A 123 -11.68 -5.87 1.62
C ALA A 123 -12.94 -5.53 2.41
N LYS A 124 -13.53 -6.51 3.11
CA LYS A 124 -14.70 -6.28 3.96
C LYS A 124 -14.40 -5.31 5.11
N ASN A 125 -13.27 -5.49 5.79
CA ASN A 125 -12.89 -4.64 6.92
C ASN A 125 -12.66 -3.17 6.51
N LEU A 126 -12.13 -2.95 5.31
CA LEU A 126 -11.79 -1.63 4.77
C LEU A 126 -12.80 -1.10 3.75
N GLN A 127 -13.94 -1.79 3.59
CA GLN A 127 -15.00 -1.43 2.65
C GLN A 127 -14.46 -1.19 1.22
N ALA A 128 -13.48 -1.99 0.82
CA ALA A 128 -12.79 -1.81 -0.46
C ALA A 128 -13.67 -2.22 -1.62
N LYS A 129 -13.52 -1.52 -2.75
CA LYS A 129 -14.09 -1.90 -4.04
C LYS A 129 -13.12 -2.82 -4.78
N TRP A 130 -11.83 -2.59 -4.59
CA TRP A 130 -10.76 -3.31 -5.25
C TRP A 130 -9.63 -3.63 -4.28
N ILE A 131 -9.06 -4.82 -4.41
CA ILE A 131 -7.80 -5.17 -3.73
C ILE A 131 -6.91 -5.94 -4.68
N ALA A 132 -5.65 -5.52 -4.75
CA ALA A 132 -4.60 -6.18 -5.50
C ALA A 132 -3.49 -6.66 -4.56
N VAL A 133 -3.14 -7.94 -4.69
CA VAL A 133 -2.03 -8.55 -3.97
C VAL A 133 -0.94 -8.92 -4.97
N THR A 134 0.20 -8.24 -4.86
CA THR A 134 1.40 -8.54 -5.68
C THR A 134 2.23 -9.64 -5.04
N ARG A 135 2.81 -10.51 -5.88
CA ARG A 135 3.51 -11.74 -5.48
C ARG A 135 4.86 -11.90 -6.21
N GLY A 136 5.49 -10.79 -6.55
CA GLY A 136 6.77 -10.78 -7.26
C GLY A 136 6.72 -11.56 -8.57
N THR A 137 7.49 -12.65 -8.68
CA THR A 137 7.56 -13.49 -9.89
C THR A 137 6.28 -14.26 -10.18
N GLU A 138 5.37 -14.41 -9.20
CA GLU A 138 4.06 -15.03 -9.41
C GLU A 138 3.00 -14.03 -9.92
N GLY A 139 3.40 -12.79 -10.22
CA GLY A 139 2.54 -11.74 -10.73
C GLY A 139 1.64 -11.14 -9.65
N ALA A 140 0.35 -10.99 -9.92
CA ALA A 140 -0.61 -10.37 -9.01
C ALA A 140 -1.99 -11.05 -9.06
N ILE A 141 -2.76 -10.89 -7.97
CA ILE A 141 -4.17 -11.24 -7.92
C ILE A 141 -4.95 -9.96 -7.63
N ILE A 142 -5.93 -9.63 -8.47
CA ILE A 142 -6.85 -8.50 -8.28
C ILE A 142 -8.23 -9.07 -7.99
N MET A 143 -8.91 -8.53 -6.98
CA MET A 143 -10.29 -8.89 -6.65
C MET A 143 -11.20 -7.67 -6.84
N ASN A 144 -12.27 -7.87 -7.60
CA ASN A 144 -13.42 -6.99 -7.59
C ASN A 144 -14.28 -7.36 -6.38
N CYS A 145 -14.35 -6.47 -5.40
CA CYS A 145 -15.06 -6.73 -4.16
C CYS A 145 -16.58 -6.55 -4.30
N VAL A 146 -17.03 -5.92 -5.39
CA VAL A 146 -18.46 -5.67 -5.67
C VAL A 146 -19.13 -6.94 -6.19
N ASP A 147 -18.50 -7.67 -7.10
CA ASP A 147 -19.04 -8.91 -7.68
C ASP A 147 -18.30 -10.19 -7.23
N GLY A 148 -17.24 -10.06 -6.44
CA GLY A 148 -16.48 -11.17 -5.87
C GLY A 148 -15.53 -11.87 -6.86
N LYS A 149 -15.28 -11.29 -8.05
CA LYS A 149 -14.42 -11.93 -9.05
C LYS A 149 -12.94 -11.72 -8.77
N PHE A 150 -12.16 -12.75 -9.05
CA PHE A 150 -10.70 -12.75 -8.96
C PHE A 150 -10.08 -12.79 -10.36
N PHE A 151 -9.05 -11.98 -10.56
CA PHE A 151 -8.26 -11.87 -11.78
C PHE A 151 -6.80 -12.20 -11.43
N LYS A 152 -6.24 -13.21 -12.08
CA LYS A 152 -4.86 -13.65 -11.85
C LYS A 152 -4.00 -13.20 -13.03
N VAL A 153 -3.05 -12.32 -12.76
CA VAL A 153 -2.15 -11.75 -13.78
C VAL A 153 -0.76 -12.34 -13.57
N PRO A 154 -0.18 -13.05 -14.55
CA PRO A 154 1.17 -13.60 -14.41
C PRO A 154 2.22 -12.48 -14.44
N SER A 155 3.42 -12.76 -13.92
CA SER A 155 4.56 -11.86 -14.13
C SER A 155 4.89 -11.80 -15.62
N LEU A 156 4.77 -10.61 -16.21
CA LEU A 156 5.09 -10.37 -17.62
C LEU A 156 6.59 -10.12 -17.86
N THR A 157 7.38 -9.97 -16.79
CA THR A 157 8.83 -9.75 -16.92
C THR A 157 9.59 -11.06 -17.05
N THR A 158 10.47 -11.13 -18.05
CA THR A 158 11.41 -12.23 -18.27
C THR A 158 12.78 -11.95 -17.64
N LYS A 159 13.09 -10.67 -17.34
CA LYS A 159 14.36 -10.25 -16.74
C LYS A 159 14.14 -9.11 -15.77
N VAL A 160 14.39 -9.36 -14.49
CA VAL A 160 14.30 -8.37 -13.42
C VAL A 160 15.66 -7.66 -13.29
N VAL A 161 15.72 -6.40 -13.72
CA VAL A 161 16.92 -5.55 -13.58
C VAL A 161 16.93 -4.83 -12.22
N ASP A 162 15.79 -4.22 -11.86
CA ASP A 162 15.55 -3.61 -10.55
C ASP A 162 14.08 -3.81 -10.14
N ARG A 163 13.83 -3.97 -8.84
CA ARG A 163 12.51 -4.12 -8.23
C ARG A 163 12.05 -2.86 -7.49
N ILE A 164 12.95 -1.90 -7.28
CA ILE A 164 12.63 -0.65 -6.59
C ILE A 164 11.57 0.11 -7.40
N GLY A 165 10.51 0.56 -6.71
CA GLY A 165 9.43 1.33 -7.33
C GLY A 165 8.41 0.51 -8.14
N ALA A 166 8.57 -0.80 -8.28
CA ALA A 166 7.61 -1.64 -8.99
C ALA A 166 6.20 -1.60 -8.34
N GLY A 167 6.15 -1.63 -7.00
CA GLY A 167 4.90 -1.49 -6.25
C GLY A 167 4.24 -0.12 -6.41
N ASP A 168 5.02 0.96 -6.40
CA ASP A 168 4.51 2.33 -6.55
C ASP A 168 3.99 2.57 -7.97
N THR A 169 4.67 2.00 -8.97
CA THR A 169 4.24 2.03 -10.38
C THR A 169 2.93 1.27 -10.56
N PHE A 170 2.85 0.05 -9.99
CA PHE A 170 1.64 -0.76 -10.02
C PHE A 170 0.46 -0.03 -9.34
N LEU A 171 0.65 0.49 -8.13
CA LEU A 171 -0.35 1.29 -7.42
C LEU A 171 -0.85 2.45 -8.30
N SER A 172 0.07 3.21 -8.87
CA SER A 172 -0.26 4.43 -9.63
C SER A 172 -1.05 4.12 -10.90
N LEU A 173 -0.61 3.14 -11.70
CA LEU A 173 -1.27 2.78 -12.95
C LEU A 173 -2.62 2.10 -12.70
N THR A 174 -2.66 1.09 -11.84
CA THR A 174 -3.88 0.33 -11.58
C THR A 174 -4.93 1.20 -10.89
N SER A 175 -4.54 2.11 -9.98
CA SER A 175 -5.50 3.05 -9.37
C SER A 175 -6.14 3.99 -10.39
N LEU A 176 -5.38 4.50 -11.35
CA LEU A 176 -5.89 5.34 -12.43
C LEU A 176 -6.87 4.55 -13.31
N CYS A 177 -6.50 3.33 -13.71
CA CYS A 177 -7.33 2.47 -14.55
C CYS A 177 -8.66 2.12 -13.85
N LEU A 178 -8.60 1.67 -12.60
CA LEU A 178 -9.79 1.29 -11.83
C LEU A 178 -10.68 2.48 -11.51
N LYS A 179 -10.09 3.66 -11.25
CA LYS A 179 -10.88 4.89 -11.06
C LYS A 179 -11.61 5.32 -12.33
N SER A 180 -11.07 4.98 -13.49
CA SER A 180 -11.61 5.30 -14.82
C SER A 180 -12.55 4.20 -15.34
N ASP A 181 -12.98 3.28 -14.47
CA ASP A 181 -13.89 2.17 -14.78
C ASP A 181 -13.37 1.20 -15.87
N LEU A 182 -12.04 1.12 -16.04
CA LEU A 182 -11.43 0.06 -16.84
C LEU A 182 -11.57 -1.29 -16.14
N SER A 183 -11.67 -2.37 -16.93
CA SER A 183 -11.74 -3.71 -16.35
C SER A 183 -10.45 -4.06 -15.62
N ALA A 184 -10.56 -4.86 -14.56
CA ALA A 184 -9.40 -5.33 -13.80
C ALA A 184 -8.46 -6.25 -14.59
N GLU A 185 -8.86 -6.73 -15.77
CA GLU A 185 -7.96 -7.44 -16.69
C GLU A 185 -7.05 -6.49 -17.46
N VAL A 186 -7.51 -5.25 -17.67
CA VAL A 186 -6.76 -4.20 -18.38
C VAL A 186 -5.95 -3.34 -17.40
N ALA A 187 -6.48 -3.12 -16.19
CA ALA A 187 -5.86 -2.35 -15.11
C ALA A 187 -4.66 -3.05 -14.44
#